data_AF-A0A9W6ZUM6-F1
#
_entry.id   AF-A0A9W6ZUM6-F1
#
_cell.length_a   1.000
_cell.length_b   1.000
_cell.length_c   1.000
_cell.angle_alpha   90.00
_cell.angle_beta   90.00
_cell.angle_gamma   90.00
#
_symmetry.space_group_name_H-M   'P 1'
#
loop_
_entity.id
_entity.type
_entity.pdbx_description
1 polymer ?
#
loop_
_entity_poly.entity_id
_entity_poly.type
_entity_poly.pdbx_seq_one_letter_code
_entity_poly.pdbx_strand_id
1 'polypeptide(L)'
;MFNPASPWVTTGYRSVFSLPISYTLTIQKTSIFDPSNSTLYDASASNMAGLNPTRFLVVDAAIYQLHKVAIKAYFQSYSIKTRIHIMRGEESHKNLTEMTSLVDALCDYGLKRREPFYAIGGGCVLDVCGLAASTYRRGVPFIRVPTTLLSLVDASVGVKNGVDYDCCLTETSYKNRLGTFYPPLAVVCWPGFVKSQDRRNLSNGCGEIVKLALVKSEEVFKLLEEYGGELISTGFGENGEEEIKVSVLEEKMCANQF
;
A
#
# COMPACT_ATOMS: atom_id res chain seq x y z
N MET A 1 -4.85 57.06 32.96
CA MET A 1 -5.49 56.07 33.84
C MET A 1 -6.01 54.93 32.97
N PHE A 2 -5.39 53.76 33.04
CA PHE A 2 -5.93 52.53 32.44
C PHE A 2 -7.16 52.11 33.23
N ASN A 3 -8.28 51.82 32.56
CA ASN A 3 -9.48 51.27 33.16
C ASN A 3 -9.37 49.72 33.15
N PRO A 4 -9.25 49.04 34.31
CA PRO A 4 -8.99 47.60 34.37
C PRO A 4 -10.28 46.74 34.38
N ALA A 5 -11.45 47.28 34.03
CA ALA A 5 -12.73 46.61 34.22
C ALA A 5 -13.53 46.32 32.93
N SER A 6 -12.87 45.85 31.86
CA SER A 6 -13.60 45.17 30.78
C SER A 6 -13.48 43.66 31.00
N PRO A 7 -14.58 42.95 31.32
CA PRO A 7 -14.54 41.50 31.37
C PRO A 7 -14.26 41.01 29.95
N TRP A 8 -13.20 40.22 29.78
CA TRP A 8 -12.93 39.50 28.54
C TRP A 8 -14.11 38.55 28.28
N VAL A 9 -15.13 39.04 27.58
CA VAL A 9 -16.20 38.19 27.06
C VAL A 9 -15.59 37.45 25.89
N THR A 10 -15.09 36.24 26.14
CA THR A 10 -14.56 35.39 25.08
C THR A 10 -15.73 34.94 24.20
N THR A 11 -15.94 35.62 23.07
CA THR A 11 -16.80 35.14 21.99
C THR A 11 -16.05 34.05 21.22
N GLY A 12 -16.59 32.84 21.22
CA GLY A 12 -16.03 31.70 20.50
C GLY A 12 -17.01 31.14 19.47
N TYR A 13 -16.49 30.59 18.38
CA TYR A 13 -17.25 29.85 17.38
C TYR A 13 -16.76 28.41 17.32
N ARG A 14 -17.69 27.46 17.14
CA ARG A 14 -17.38 26.05 16.89
C ARG A 14 -17.48 25.77 15.39
N SER A 15 -16.37 25.37 14.76
CA SER A 15 -16.37 24.83 13.40
C SER A 15 -16.39 23.31 13.44
N VAL A 16 -17.30 22.70 12.68
CA VAL A 16 -17.41 21.24 12.53
C VAL A 16 -17.28 20.92 11.05
N PHE A 17 -16.38 20.00 10.72
CA PHE A 17 -16.17 19.51 9.35
C PHE A 17 -16.29 17.99 9.35
N SER A 18 -16.89 17.46 8.28
CA SER A 18 -16.93 16.02 8.01
C SER A 18 -16.14 15.75 6.74
N LEU A 19 -15.20 14.80 6.81
CA LEU A 19 -14.42 14.37 5.65
C LEU A 19 -14.74 12.88 5.40
N PRO A 20 -15.58 12.54 4.41
CA PRO A 20 -15.82 11.15 4.07
C PRO A 20 -14.55 10.53 3.47
N ILE A 21 -14.25 9.31 3.89
CA ILE A 21 -13.15 8.49 3.35
C ILE A 21 -13.77 7.30 2.61
N SER A 22 -13.42 7.15 1.34
CA SER A 22 -13.81 6.02 0.50
C SER A 22 -12.69 5.73 -0.50
N TYR A 23 -12.39 4.45 -0.69
CA TYR A 23 -11.43 3.95 -1.68
C TYR A 23 -11.86 2.55 -2.11
N THR A 24 -11.36 2.11 -3.25
CA THR A 24 -11.67 0.78 -3.79
C THR A 24 -10.51 -0.18 -3.53
N LEU A 25 -10.83 -1.42 -3.16
CA LEU A 25 -9.90 -2.53 -3.17
C LEU A 25 -10.37 -3.55 -4.20
N THR A 26 -9.48 -3.93 -5.12
CA THR A 26 -9.81 -4.87 -6.20
C THR A 26 -8.76 -5.97 -6.26
N ILE A 27 -9.22 -7.21 -6.36
CA ILE A 27 -8.38 -8.40 -6.47
C ILE A 27 -8.43 -8.92 -7.89
N GLN A 28 -7.26 -9.14 -8.48
CA GLN A 28 -7.08 -9.53 -9.87
C GLN A 28 -6.63 -10.99 -9.94
N LYS A 29 -7.31 -11.78 -10.80
CA LYS A 29 -6.93 -13.18 -11.05
C LYS A 29 -5.76 -13.29 -12.04
N THR A 30 -5.64 -12.33 -12.95
CA THR A 30 -4.55 -12.25 -13.93
C THR A 30 -3.53 -11.18 -13.55
N SER A 31 -2.37 -11.19 -14.21
CA SER A 31 -1.34 -10.18 -13.97
C SER A 31 -1.87 -8.77 -14.23
N ILE A 32 -1.60 -7.87 -13.28
CA ILE A 32 -1.90 -6.44 -13.42
C ILE A 32 -1.00 -5.72 -14.42
N PHE A 33 0.03 -6.41 -14.93
CA PHE A 33 0.90 -5.94 -16.01
C PHE A 33 0.58 -6.57 -17.37
N ASP A 34 -0.49 -7.35 -17.47
CA ASP A 34 -1.05 -7.78 -18.75
C ASP A 34 -1.70 -6.57 -19.46
N PRO A 35 -1.29 -6.22 -20.68
CA PRO A 35 -1.89 -5.11 -21.44
C PRO A 35 -3.41 -5.17 -21.58
N SER A 36 -4.01 -6.37 -21.58
CA SER A 36 -5.46 -6.56 -21.63
C SER A 36 -6.17 -6.27 -20.31
N ASN A 37 -5.44 -6.20 -19.19
CA ASN A 37 -5.99 -5.87 -17.88
C ASN A 37 -5.92 -4.35 -17.63
N SER A 38 -7.05 -3.65 -17.79
CA SER A 38 -7.11 -2.20 -17.62
C SER A 38 -7.12 -1.72 -16.17
N THR A 39 -7.19 -2.62 -15.18
CA THR A 39 -7.42 -2.24 -13.76
C THR A 39 -6.43 -1.20 -13.24
N LEU A 40 -5.13 -1.37 -13.53
CA LEU A 40 -4.10 -0.44 -13.04
C LEU A 40 -4.14 0.91 -13.79
N TYR A 41 -4.52 0.90 -15.06
CA TYR A 41 -4.77 2.12 -15.85
C TYR A 41 -6.01 2.87 -15.32
N ASP A 42 -7.14 2.17 -15.18
CA ASP A 42 -8.43 2.70 -14.77
C ASP A 42 -8.40 3.28 -13.35
N ALA A 43 -7.60 2.68 -12.45
CA ALA A 43 -7.40 3.17 -11.09
C ALA A 43 -6.90 4.63 -11.02
N SER A 44 -6.30 5.16 -12.09
CA SER A 44 -5.86 6.56 -12.18
C SER A 44 -6.67 7.41 -13.16
N ALA A 45 -7.51 6.80 -14.01
CA ALA A 45 -8.00 7.43 -15.24
C ALA A 45 -8.78 8.73 -14.99
N SER A 46 -9.67 8.75 -13.98
CA SER A 46 -10.46 9.93 -13.63
C SER A 46 -9.62 11.12 -13.16
N ASN A 47 -8.46 10.85 -12.55
CA ASN A 47 -7.54 11.85 -12.04
C ASN A 47 -6.57 12.38 -13.11
N MET A 48 -6.44 11.67 -14.23
CA MET A 48 -5.44 11.94 -15.27
C MET A 48 -6.00 12.65 -16.50
N ALA A 49 -7.30 12.97 -16.50
CA ALA A 49 -7.93 13.75 -17.57
C ALA A 49 -7.24 15.11 -17.76
N GLY A 50 -6.70 15.35 -18.97
CA GLY A 50 -6.00 16.59 -19.30
C GLY A 50 -4.56 16.72 -18.77
N LEU A 51 -3.99 15.66 -18.18
CA LEU A 51 -2.59 15.61 -17.77
C LEU A 51 -1.69 14.96 -18.82
N ASN A 52 -0.38 15.20 -18.70
CA ASN A 52 0.64 14.53 -19.51
C ASN A 52 0.51 12.99 -19.33
N PRO A 53 0.70 12.19 -20.38
CA PRO A 53 0.68 10.72 -20.28
C PRO A 53 1.88 10.13 -19.52
N THR A 54 2.55 10.88 -18.64
CA THR A 54 3.59 10.32 -17.78
C THR A 54 2.97 9.87 -16.45
N ARG A 55 3.46 8.79 -15.87
CA ARG A 55 3.08 8.32 -14.54
C ARG A 55 4.31 8.16 -13.66
N PHE A 56 4.19 8.56 -12.40
CA PHE A 56 5.22 8.33 -11.40
C PHE A 56 4.94 7.02 -10.65
N LEU A 57 5.95 6.15 -10.58
CA LEU A 57 5.87 4.86 -9.92
C LEU A 57 6.97 4.79 -8.87
N VAL A 58 6.59 4.47 -7.63
CA VAL A 58 7.50 3.97 -6.61
C VAL A 58 7.44 2.46 -6.66
N VAL A 59 8.57 1.81 -6.90
CA VAL A 59 8.63 0.34 -7.06
C VAL A 59 9.67 -0.22 -6.12
N ASP A 60 9.27 -1.23 -5.35
CA ASP A 60 10.19 -2.05 -4.56
C ASP A 60 11.31 -2.62 -5.44
N ALA A 61 12.55 -2.59 -4.96
CA ALA A 61 13.72 -3.00 -5.72
C ALA A 61 13.65 -4.46 -6.22
N ALA A 62 13.17 -5.40 -5.40
CA ALA A 62 13.03 -6.80 -5.80
C ALA A 62 11.94 -6.95 -6.87
N ILE A 63 10.80 -6.27 -6.69
CA ILE A 63 9.71 -6.26 -7.67
C ILE A 63 10.14 -5.63 -8.98
N TYR A 64 10.91 -4.54 -8.94
CA TYR A 64 11.46 -3.92 -10.13
C TYR A 64 12.37 -4.89 -10.89
N GLN A 65 13.25 -5.64 -10.21
CA GLN A 65 14.11 -6.59 -10.90
C GLN A 65 13.32 -7.71 -11.60
N LEU A 66 12.27 -8.22 -10.95
CA LEU A 66 11.43 -9.28 -11.49
C LEU A 66 10.50 -8.80 -12.62
N HIS A 67 9.96 -7.57 -12.52
CA HIS A 67 8.84 -7.12 -13.36
C HIS A 67 9.13 -5.88 -14.22
N LYS A 68 10.36 -5.33 -14.23
CA LYS A 68 10.69 -4.10 -15.01
C LYS A 68 10.28 -4.15 -16.49
N VAL A 69 10.39 -5.32 -17.13
CA VAL A 69 10.00 -5.49 -18.54
C VAL A 69 8.47 -5.42 -18.68
N ALA A 70 7.74 -6.16 -17.83
CA ALA A 70 6.28 -6.18 -17.83
C ALA A 70 5.68 -4.81 -17.46
N ILE A 71 6.21 -4.14 -16.44
CA ILE A 71 5.80 -2.78 -16.04
C ILE A 71 5.94 -1.81 -17.22
N LYS A 72 7.09 -1.81 -17.90
CA LYS A 72 7.31 -0.92 -19.04
C LYS A 72 6.39 -1.25 -20.21
N ALA A 73 6.24 -2.53 -20.54
CA ALA A 73 5.36 -2.99 -21.62
C ALA A 73 3.90 -2.62 -21.35
N TYR A 74 3.43 -2.79 -20.11
CA TYR A 74 2.08 -2.42 -19.69
C TYR A 74 1.80 -0.93 -19.92
N PHE A 75 2.59 -0.04 -19.32
CA PHE A 75 2.32 1.40 -19.50
C PHE A 75 2.52 1.85 -20.95
N GLN A 76 3.46 1.25 -21.69
CA GLN A 76 3.66 1.54 -23.10
C GLN A 76 2.45 1.14 -23.98
N SER A 77 1.75 0.04 -23.68
CA SER A 77 0.55 -0.35 -24.43
C SER A 77 -0.59 0.67 -24.30
N TYR A 78 -0.61 1.43 -23.21
CA TYR A 78 -1.52 2.57 -23.00
C TYR A 78 -0.93 3.91 -23.47
N SER A 79 0.18 3.91 -24.22
CA SER A 79 0.91 5.11 -24.65
C SER A 79 1.34 6.03 -23.49
N ILE A 80 1.61 5.43 -22.32
CA ILE A 80 2.02 6.13 -21.10
C ILE A 80 3.53 5.98 -20.90
N LYS A 81 4.20 7.10 -20.60
CA LYS A 81 5.60 7.11 -20.14
C LYS A 81 5.65 6.89 -18.64
N THR A 82 6.73 6.30 -18.14
CA THR A 82 6.92 6.08 -16.69
C THR A 82 8.16 6.78 -16.17
N ARG A 83 8.04 7.42 -15.00
CA ARG A 83 9.15 7.86 -14.16
C ARG A 83 9.17 6.94 -12.94
N ILE A 84 10.24 6.19 -12.75
CA ILE A 84 10.33 5.15 -11.72
C ILE A 84 11.32 5.60 -10.64
N HIS A 85 10.85 5.66 -9.40
CA HIS A 85 11.66 5.76 -8.20
C HIS A 85 11.76 4.37 -7.56
N ILE A 86 12.98 3.86 -7.43
CA ILE A 86 13.22 2.54 -6.87
C ILE A 86 13.47 2.70 -5.38
N MET A 87 12.74 1.96 -4.56
CA MET A 87 12.87 1.97 -3.11
C MET A 87 13.15 0.57 -2.61
N ARG A 88 13.86 0.43 -1.50
CA ARG A 88 14.10 -0.89 -0.91
C ARG A 88 13.04 -1.21 0.14
N GLY A 89 12.46 -2.40 0.09
CA GLY A 89 11.36 -2.81 0.96
C GLY A 89 11.75 -3.34 2.34
N GLU A 90 13.03 -3.31 2.73
CA GLU A 90 13.40 -3.76 4.08
C GLU A 90 13.00 -2.73 5.13
N GLU A 91 12.65 -3.21 6.32
CA GLU A 91 12.21 -2.38 7.44
C GLU A 91 13.23 -1.29 7.83
N SER A 92 14.52 -1.51 7.62
CA SER A 92 15.56 -0.50 7.87
C SER A 92 15.42 0.76 7.01
N HIS A 93 14.75 0.66 5.85
CA HIS A 93 14.48 1.77 4.95
C HIS A 93 13.11 2.43 5.24
N LYS A 94 12.36 1.93 6.23
CA LYS A 94 11.08 2.50 6.63
C LYS A 94 11.27 3.67 7.60
N ASN A 95 11.96 4.72 7.14
CA ASN A 95 12.40 5.84 7.97
C ASN A 95 12.11 7.20 7.31
N LEU A 96 12.33 8.30 8.04
CA LEU A 96 12.12 9.66 7.51
C LEU A 96 13.04 10.00 6.33
N THR A 97 14.27 9.50 6.30
CA THR A 97 15.22 9.76 5.21
C THR A 97 14.68 9.23 3.89
N GLU A 98 14.18 8.00 3.88
CA GLU A 98 13.58 7.39 2.69
C GLU A 98 12.30 8.15 2.27
N MET A 99 11.47 8.55 3.24
CA MET A 99 10.29 9.37 2.99
C MET A 99 10.65 10.71 2.33
N THR A 100 11.67 11.41 2.82
CA THR A 100 12.12 12.69 2.25
C THR A 100 12.77 12.53 0.87
N SER A 101 13.52 11.44 0.64
CA SER A 101 14.07 11.10 -0.68
C SER A 101 12.96 10.91 -1.73
N LEU A 102 11.86 10.25 -1.34
CA LEU A 102 10.69 10.14 -2.19
C LEU A 102 10.05 11.52 -2.45
N VAL A 103 9.92 12.37 -1.43
CA VAL A 103 9.40 13.74 -1.60
C VAL A 103 10.25 14.56 -2.57
N ASP A 104 11.58 14.44 -2.52
CA ASP A 104 12.49 15.10 -3.47
C ASP A 104 12.23 14.60 -4.90
N ALA A 105 12.07 13.29 -5.09
CA ALA A 105 11.76 12.71 -6.40
C ALA A 105 10.38 13.15 -6.94
N LEU A 106 9.38 13.33 -6.07
CA LEU A 106 8.07 13.87 -6.44
C LEU A 106 8.14 15.36 -6.81
N CYS A 107 9.02 16.12 -6.14
CA CYS A 107 9.31 17.52 -6.48
C CYS A 107 9.97 17.64 -7.85
N ASP A 108 11.02 16.85 -8.12
CA ASP A 108 11.73 16.77 -9.41
C ASP A 108 10.77 16.41 -10.55
N TYR A 109 9.91 15.41 -10.32
CA TYR A 109 8.87 15.03 -11.27
C TYR A 109 7.82 16.13 -11.49
N GLY A 110 7.62 17.01 -10.51
CA GLY A 110 6.63 18.08 -10.57
C GLY A 110 5.19 17.60 -10.38
N LEU A 111 4.99 16.57 -9.53
CA LEU A 111 3.69 15.93 -9.27
C LEU A 111 2.58 16.96 -8.97
N LYS A 112 1.46 16.89 -9.69
CA LYS A 112 0.33 17.81 -9.53
C LYS A 112 -0.60 17.38 -8.38
N ARG A 113 -1.35 18.34 -7.82
CA ARG A 113 -2.20 18.14 -6.63
C ARG A 113 -3.24 17.02 -6.76
N ARG A 114 -3.74 16.75 -7.96
CA ARG A 114 -4.75 15.72 -8.23
C ARG A 114 -4.19 14.50 -8.97
N GLU A 115 -2.90 14.51 -9.30
CA GLU A 115 -2.22 13.45 -10.02
C GLU A 115 -1.81 12.34 -9.04
N PRO A 116 -2.27 11.08 -9.23
CA PRO A 116 -1.83 9.97 -8.43
C PRO A 116 -0.46 9.45 -8.87
N PHE A 117 0.32 8.97 -7.90
CA PHE A 117 1.44 8.08 -8.17
C PHE A 117 1.14 6.67 -7.69
N TYR A 118 1.87 5.68 -8.22
CA TYR A 118 1.69 4.28 -7.87
C TYR A 118 2.75 3.84 -6.85
N ALA A 119 2.33 3.17 -5.78
CA ALA A 119 3.21 2.54 -4.80
C ALA A 119 3.12 1.02 -4.95
N ILE A 120 4.16 0.41 -5.52
CA ILE A 120 4.22 -1.02 -5.86
C ILE A 120 5.26 -1.69 -4.97
N GLY A 121 4.82 -2.39 -3.93
CA GLY A 121 5.74 -3.04 -2.99
C GLY A 121 5.06 -3.68 -1.78
N GLY A 122 5.89 -4.13 -0.83
CA GLY A 122 5.43 -4.63 0.47
C GLY A 122 5.03 -3.53 1.46
N GLY A 123 4.71 -3.91 2.70
CA GLY A 123 4.19 -3.00 3.71
C GLY A 123 5.07 -1.77 3.96
N CYS A 124 6.40 -1.93 4.03
CA CYS A 124 7.34 -0.82 4.20
C CYS A 124 7.20 0.23 3.08
N VAL A 125 7.11 -0.23 1.83
CA VAL A 125 6.97 0.65 0.67
C VAL A 125 5.64 1.40 0.70
N LEU A 126 4.55 0.67 0.96
CA LEU A 126 3.21 1.26 1.01
C LEU A 126 3.07 2.30 2.12
N ASP A 127 3.67 2.05 3.28
CA ASP A 127 3.64 2.95 4.44
C ASP A 127 4.44 4.24 4.20
N VAL A 128 5.67 4.12 3.69
CA VAL A 128 6.51 5.29 3.34
C VAL A 128 5.80 6.12 2.27
N CYS A 129 5.29 5.48 1.22
CA CYS A 129 4.56 6.15 0.15
C CYS A 129 3.29 6.85 0.66
N GLY A 130 2.52 6.20 1.53
CA GLY A 130 1.29 6.80 2.05
C GLY A 130 1.56 7.99 2.97
N LEU A 131 2.65 7.96 3.74
CA LEU A 131 3.08 9.12 4.54
C LEU A 131 3.59 10.27 3.64
N ALA A 132 4.35 9.95 2.58
CA ALA A 132 4.76 10.95 1.59
C ALA A 132 3.53 11.57 0.88
N ALA A 133 2.56 10.74 0.48
CA ALA A 133 1.33 11.19 -0.18
C ALA A 133 0.48 12.11 0.70
N SER A 134 0.35 11.79 2.00
CA SER A 134 -0.46 12.58 2.93
C SER A 134 0.16 13.94 3.27
N THR A 135 1.48 14.04 3.23
CA THR A 135 2.22 15.25 3.59
C THR A 135 2.55 16.11 2.37
N TYR A 136 2.80 15.51 1.20
CA TYR A 136 3.08 16.23 -0.04
C TYR A 136 1.87 17.08 -0.45
N ARG A 137 2.05 18.40 -0.50
CA ARG A 137 0.98 19.40 -0.72
C ARG A 137 -0.23 19.24 0.22
N ARG A 138 -0.02 18.69 1.41
CA ARG A 138 -1.06 18.34 2.42
C ARG A 138 -2.07 17.30 1.90
N GLY A 139 -1.62 16.42 1.01
CA GLY A 139 -2.44 15.35 0.42
C GLY A 139 -2.41 15.38 -1.10
N VAL A 140 -1.91 14.30 -1.68
CA VAL A 140 -2.06 13.93 -3.08
C VAL A 140 -2.55 12.49 -3.18
N PRO A 141 -3.38 12.15 -4.19
CA PRO A 141 -3.85 10.78 -4.34
C PRO A 141 -2.66 9.85 -4.62
N PHE A 142 -2.81 8.58 -4.27
CA PHE A 142 -1.85 7.54 -4.61
C PHE A 142 -2.58 6.20 -4.73
N ILE A 143 -2.01 5.27 -5.49
CA ILE A 143 -2.57 3.93 -5.71
C ILE A 143 -1.64 2.92 -5.07
N ARG A 144 -2.19 2.01 -4.26
CA ARG A 144 -1.40 0.92 -3.65
C ARG A 144 -1.47 -0.33 -4.52
N VAL A 145 -0.32 -0.96 -4.69
CA VAL A 145 -0.19 -2.28 -5.31
C VAL A 145 0.64 -3.14 -4.35
N PRO A 146 -0.03 -3.83 -3.39
CA PRO A 146 0.66 -4.72 -2.46
C PRO A 146 1.27 -5.92 -3.19
N THR A 147 2.53 -6.23 -2.87
CA THR A 147 3.28 -7.32 -3.53
C THR A 147 3.74 -8.42 -2.58
N THR A 148 3.47 -8.26 -1.28
CA THR A 148 3.78 -9.27 -0.26
C THR A 148 2.53 -9.85 0.34
N LEU A 149 2.56 -11.12 0.77
CA LEU A 149 1.43 -11.74 1.46
C LEU A 149 1.00 -10.89 2.67
N LEU A 150 1.96 -10.44 3.48
CA LEU A 150 1.71 -9.55 4.61
C LEU A 150 0.99 -8.26 4.20
N SER A 151 1.44 -7.60 3.12
CA SER A 151 0.78 -6.38 2.64
C SER A 151 -0.61 -6.64 2.05
N LEU A 152 -0.83 -7.80 1.42
CA LEU A 152 -2.14 -8.19 0.89
C LEU A 152 -3.16 -8.38 2.01
N VAL A 153 -2.73 -8.88 3.17
CA VAL A 153 -3.64 -9.24 4.26
C VAL A 153 -3.76 -8.25 5.41
N ASP A 154 -2.93 -7.20 5.41
CA ASP A 154 -2.95 -6.17 6.47
C ASP A 154 -2.71 -4.76 5.90
N ALA A 155 -1.47 -4.47 5.50
CA ALA A 155 -1.02 -3.10 5.22
C ALA A 155 -1.76 -2.40 4.07
N SER A 156 -2.31 -3.15 3.11
CA SER A 156 -3.03 -2.58 1.98
C SER A 156 -4.48 -2.19 2.31
N VAL A 157 -5.08 -2.84 3.31
CA VAL A 157 -6.47 -2.62 3.71
C VAL A 157 -6.58 -1.39 4.58
N GLY A 158 -5.76 -1.25 5.62
CA GLY A 158 -5.85 -0.12 6.54
C GLY A 158 -5.46 1.22 5.89
N VAL A 159 -5.89 2.34 6.46
CA VAL A 159 -5.46 3.69 6.02
C VAL A 159 -4.28 4.25 6.83
N LYS A 160 -3.70 3.43 7.70
CA LYS A 160 -2.51 3.78 8.48
C LYS A 160 -1.31 3.80 7.54
N ASN A 161 -0.49 4.83 7.70
CA ASN A 161 0.80 4.97 7.03
C ASN A 161 1.79 5.47 8.07
N GLY A 162 3.05 5.06 8.01
CA GLY A 162 4.04 5.59 8.94
C GLY A 162 5.46 5.11 8.71
N VAL A 163 6.38 5.72 9.43
CA VAL A 163 7.79 5.38 9.44
C VAL A 163 8.29 5.23 10.87
N ASP A 164 9.38 4.49 11.00
CA ASP A 164 10.13 4.41 12.22
C ASP A 164 10.85 5.74 12.50
N TYR A 165 11.04 6.04 13.78
CA TYR A 165 11.70 7.26 14.22
C TYR A 165 12.80 6.95 15.24
N ASP A 166 14.03 7.26 14.85
CA ASP A 166 15.20 7.20 15.74
C ASP A 166 15.29 8.51 16.52
N CYS A 167 14.99 8.44 17.81
CA CYS A 167 14.97 9.62 18.68
C CYS A 167 16.36 9.86 19.27
N CYS A 168 17.02 10.93 18.83
CA CYS A 168 18.35 11.30 19.33
C CYS A 168 18.37 11.68 20.83
N LEU A 169 17.23 12.08 21.40
CA LEU A 169 17.14 12.43 22.82
C LEU A 169 17.03 11.22 23.74
N THR A 170 16.55 10.08 23.23
CA THR A 170 16.33 8.85 24.00
C THR A 170 17.17 7.68 23.52
N GLU A 171 17.99 7.89 22.49
CA GLU A 171 18.82 6.86 21.84
C GLU A 171 18.03 5.59 21.48
N THR A 172 16.75 5.77 21.13
CA THR A 172 15.80 4.67 20.91
C THR A 172 15.13 4.78 19.55
N SER A 173 15.08 3.66 18.83
CA SER A 173 14.27 3.49 17.62
C SER A 173 12.82 3.14 17.97
N TYR A 174 11.88 3.98 17.57
CA TYR A 174 10.45 3.75 17.80
C TYR A 174 9.76 3.30 16.51
N LYS A 175 9.09 2.14 16.58
CA LYS A 175 8.31 1.59 15.47
C LYS A 175 7.07 2.41 15.14
N ASN A 176 6.84 2.69 13.86
CA ASN A 176 5.65 3.38 13.33
C ASN A 176 5.28 4.66 14.11
N ARG A 177 6.30 5.39 14.59
CA ARG A 177 6.09 6.51 15.52
C ARG A 177 5.56 7.75 14.82
N LEU A 178 5.96 7.97 13.56
CA LEU A 178 5.51 9.10 12.76
C LEU A 178 4.62 8.58 11.63
N GLY A 179 3.38 9.07 11.56
CA GLY A 179 2.41 8.50 10.64
C GLY A 179 1.15 9.34 10.47
N THR A 180 0.29 8.89 9.55
CA THR A 180 -0.99 9.52 9.23
C THR A 180 -2.05 8.47 8.93
N PHE A 181 -3.32 8.83 9.13
CA PHE A 181 -4.46 8.11 8.58
C PHE A 181 -4.83 8.76 7.24
N TYR A 182 -4.34 8.18 6.13
CA TYR A 182 -4.54 8.71 4.79
C TYR A 182 -4.89 7.59 3.82
N PRO A 183 -6.11 7.60 3.23
CA PRO A 183 -6.55 6.53 2.35
C PRO A 183 -5.85 6.62 0.98
N PRO A 184 -5.58 5.49 0.33
CA PRO A 184 -5.26 5.49 -1.09
C PRO A 184 -6.49 5.87 -1.92
N LEU A 185 -6.28 6.21 -3.19
CA LEU A 185 -7.35 6.32 -4.17
C LEU A 185 -7.94 4.92 -4.49
N ALA A 186 -7.04 3.95 -4.66
CA ALA A 186 -7.38 2.57 -4.94
C ALA A 186 -6.27 1.62 -4.45
N VAL A 187 -6.65 0.37 -4.21
CA VAL A 187 -5.76 -0.75 -3.90
C VAL A 187 -5.98 -1.82 -4.97
N VAL A 188 -4.93 -2.15 -5.71
CA VAL A 188 -4.98 -3.18 -6.76
C VAL A 188 -4.13 -4.37 -6.31
N CYS A 189 -4.80 -5.44 -5.91
CA CYS A 189 -4.20 -6.67 -5.40
C CYS A 189 -4.04 -7.68 -6.54
N TRP A 190 -2.83 -8.22 -6.71
CA TRP A 190 -2.59 -9.39 -7.55
C TRP A 190 -1.83 -10.45 -6.74
N PRO A 191 -2.49 -11.54 -6.32
CA PRO A 191 -1.86 -12.60 -5.53
C PRO A 191 -0.65 -13.25 -6.23
N GLY A 192 -0.53 -13.15 -7.56
CA GLY A 192 0.59 -13.73 -8.30
C GLY A 192 1.98 -13.21 -7.89
N PHE A 193 2.08 -12.06 -7.20
CA PHE A 193 3.35 -11.62 -6.60
C PHE A 193 3.84 -12.55 -5.48
N VAL A 194 2.92 -13.20 -4.75
CA VAL A 194 3.21 -14.06 -3.59
C VAL A 194 4.08 -15.25 -3.98
N LYS A 195 3.90 -15.80 -5.19
CA LYS A 195 4.68 -16.92 -5.72
C LYS A 195 6.18 -16.66 -5.80
N SER A 196 6.60 -15.39 -5.85
CA SER A 196 8.02 -15.01 -5.91
C SER A 196 8.67 -14.80 -4.54
N GLN A 197 7.91 -14.90 -3.44
CA GLN A 197 8.41 -14.62 -2.10
C GLN A 197 9.19 -15.79 -1.51
N ASP A 198 10.20 -15.47 -0.70
CA ASP A 198 10.88 -16.49 0.09
C ASP A 198 9.98 -17.03 1.22
N ARG A 199 10.36 -18.20 1.73
CA ARG A 199 9.64 -18.87 2.83
C ARG A 199 9.47 -17.98 4.06
N ARG A 200 10.42 -17.09 4.35
CA ARG A 200 10.37 -16.21 5.53
C ARG A 200 9.26 -15.18 5.37
N ASN A 201 9.15 -14.54 4.21
CA ASN A 201 8.13 -13.55 3.91
C ASN A 201 6.73 -14.19 3.84
N LEU A 202 6.62 -15.39 3.27
CA LEU A 202 5.38 -16.17 3.31
C LEU A 202 4.97 -16.49 4.75
N SER A 203 5.88 -17.00 5.57
CA SER A 203 5.61 -17.30 6.98
C SER A 203 5.19 -16.05 7.76
N ASN A 204 5.81 -14.90 7.47
CA ASN A 204 5.46 -13.62 8.08
C ASN A 204 4.02 -13.20 7.74
N GLY A 205 3.62 -13.31 6.47
CA GLY A 205 2.24 -13.09 6.05
C GLY A 205 1.26 -14.08 6.68
N CYS A 206 1.60 -15.37 6.73
CA CYS A 206 0.82 -16.40 7.42
C CYS A 206 0.58 -16.08 8.89
N GLY A 207 1.55 -15.51 9.59
CA GLY A 207 1.39 -15.08 10.98
C GLY A 207 0.19 -14.15 11.16
N GLU A 208 0.00 -13.20 10.25
CA GLU A 208 -1.14 -12.29 10.32
C GLU A 208 -2.47 -12.92 9.91
N ILE A 209 -2.44 -13.90 9.02
CA ILE A 209 -3.63 -14.66 8.65
C ILE A 209 -4.08 -15.51 9.85
N VAL A 210 -3.13 -16.16 10.55
CA VAL A 210 -3.40 -16.89 11.80
C VAL A 210 -3.97 -15.94 12.87
N LYS A 211 -3.39 -14.75 13.06
CA LYS A 211 -3.92 -13.73 13.99
C LYS A 211 -5.38 -13.43 13.69
N LEU A 212 -5.72 -13.17 12.43
CA LEU A 212 -7.09 -12.86 12.02
C LEU A 212 -8.02 -14.06 12.20
N ALA A 213 -7.58 -15.26 11.82
CA ALA A 213 -8.35 -16.50 11.94
C ALA A 213 -8.73 -16.78 13.40
N LEU A 214 -7.76 -16.67 14.33
CA LEU A 214 -7.96 -16.89 15.76
C LEU A 214 -9.05 -16.01 16.38
N VAL A 215 -9.25 -14.80 15.87
CA VAL A 215 -10.18 -13.82 16.46
C VAL A 215 -11.45 -13.59 15.63
N LYS A 216 -11.48 -14.02 14.36
CA LYS A 216 -12.61 -13.77 13.46
C LYS A 216 -13.14 -14.98 12.71
N SER A 217 -12.38 -16.06 12.54
CA SER A 217 -12.80 -17.16 11.65
C SER A 217 -12.19 -18.51 12.02
N GLU A 218 -12.99 -19.33 12.72
CA GLU A 218 -12.67 -20.74 12.97
C GLU A 218 -12.47 -21.53 11.67
N GLU A 219 -13.22 -21.19 10.62
CA GLU A 219 -13.08 -21.84 9.32
C GLU A 219 -11.69 -21.60 8.71
N VAL A 220 -11.24 -20.34 8.66
CA VAL A 220 -9.89 -20.02 8.15
C VAL A 220 -8.83 -20.66 9.05
N PHE A 221 -9.06 -20.74 10.36
CA PHE A 221 -8.12 -21.38 11.28
C PHE A 221 -7.94 -22.87 10.97
N LYS A 222 -9.04 -23.62 10.78
CA LYS A 222 -9.00 -25.04 10.39
C LYS A 222 -8.31 -25.25 9.05
N LEU A 223 -8.57 -24.37 8.09
CA LEU A 223 -7.90 -24.42 6.79
C LEU A 223 -6.39 -24.19 6.90
N LEU A 224 -5.93 -23.31 7.79
CA LEU A 224 -4.50 -23.11 8.05
C LEU A 224 -3.87 -24.29 8.79
N GLU A 225 -4.60 -24.94 9.70
CA GLU A 225 -4.14 -26.18 10.36
C GLU A 225 -3.94 -27.31 9.36
N GLU A 226 -4.85 -27.45 8.40
CA GLU A 226 -4.82 -28.53 7.40
C GLU A 226 -3.81 -28.24 6.27
N TYR A 227 -3.78 -27.02 5.73
CA TYR A 227 -3.04 -26.68 4.49
C TYR A 227 -1.86 -25.72 4.69
N GLY A 228 -1.64 -25.15 5.87
CA GLY A 228 -0.65 -24.09 6.09
C GLY A 228 0.78 -24.45 5.70
N GLY A 229 1.19 -25.70 5.94
CA GLY A 229 2.50 -26.20 5.54
C GLY A 229 2.68 -26.25 4.02
N GLU A 230 1.64 -26.66 3.30
CA GLU A 230 1.62 -26.73 1.84
C GLU A 230 1.56 -25.33 1.21
N LEU A 231 0.69 -24.45 1.70
CA LEU A 231 0.61 -23.07 1.22
C LEU A 231 1.97 -22.37 1.25
N ILE A 232 2.75 -22.59 2.31
CA ILE A 232 4.10 -22.03 2.42
C ILE A 232 5.09 -22.70 1.46
N SER A 233 4.99 -24.01 1.26
CA SER A 233 5.93 -24.75 0.39
C SER A 233 5.69 -24.49 -1.10
N THR A 234 4.44 -24.21 -1.49
CA THR A 234 4.05 -23.90 -2.89
C THR A 234 4.07 -22.41 -3.20
N GLY A 235 4.32 -21.55 -2.21
CA GLY A 235 4.27 -20.10 -2.39
C GLY A 235 2.86 -19.57 -2.64
N PHE A 236 1.86 -20.19 -2.00
CA PHE A 236 0.43 -19.97 -2.28
C PHE A 236 0.15 -20.18 -3.78
N GLY A 237 0.75 -21.23 -4.34
CA GLY A 237 0.56 -21.65 -5.73
C GLY A 237 -0.26 -22.93 -5.82
N GLU A 238 -0.93 -23.10 -6.97
CA GLU A 238 -1.67 -24.32 -7.30
C GLU A 238 -0.68 -25.43 -7.71
N ASN A 239 -0.65 -26.53 -6.96
CA ASN A 239 -0.19 -27.83 -7.46
C ASN A 239 -1.43 -28.56 -7.99
N GLY A 240 -1.36 -29.14 -9.20
CA GLY A 240 -2.51 -29.79 -9.84
C GLY A 240 -3.25 -30.81 -8.96
N GLU A 241 -4.56 -30.93 -9.21
CA GLU A 241 -5.59 -31.80 -8.57
C GLU A 241 -6.21 -31.32 -7.23
N GLU A 242 -5.59 -30.45 -6.43
CA GLU A 242 -6.18 -29.86 -5.19
C GLU A 242 -6.81 -28.46 -5.38
N GLU A 243 -7.25 -28.21 -6.61
CA GLU A 243 -7.65 -26.93 -7.21
C GLU A 243 -8.76 -26.14 -6.46
N ILE A 244 -9.62 -26.84 -5.71
CA ILE A 244 -10.84 -26.26 -5.12
C ILE A 244 -10.60 -25.71 -3.70
N LYS A 245 -9.52 -26.09 -3.01
CA LYS A 245 -9.37 -25.75 -1.57
C LYS A 245 -8.47 -24.53 -1.32
N VAL A 246 -7.36 -24.40 -2.04
CA VAL A 246 -6.44 -23.24 -1.92
C VAL A 246 -7.11 -21.97 -2.46
N SER A 247 -7.83 -22.06 -3.58
CA SER A 247 -8.60 -20.95 -4.16
C SER A 247 -9.72 -20.44 -3.24
N VAL A 248 -10.38 -21.35 -2.50
CA VAL A 248 -11.37 -20.99 -1.47
C VAL A 248 -10.72 -20.26 -0.29
N LEU A 249 -9.51 -20.66 0.09
CA LEU A 249 -8.72 -20.01 1.15
C LEU A 249 -8.32 -18.60 0.73
N GLU A 250 -7.86 -18.41 -0.51
CA GLU A 250 -7.52 -17.09 -1.08
C GLU A 250 -8.73 -16.15 -1.15
N GLU A 251 -9.87 -16.62 -1.66
CA GLU A 251 -11.10 -15.83 -1.74
C GLU A 251 -11.63 -15.49 -0.33
N LYS A 252 -11.59 -16.42 0.62
CA LYS A 252 -12.06 -16.20 2.00
C LYS A 252 -11.11 -15.36 2.85
N MET A 253 -9.80 -15.47 2.65
CA MET A 253 -8.82 -14.61 3.32
C MET A 253 -8.98 -13.15 2.94
N CYS A 254 -9.33 -12.89 1.68
CA CYS A 254 -9.63 -11.55 1.19
C CYS A 254 -11.01 -11.04 1.64
N ALA A 255 -12.02 -11.92 1.69
CA ALA A 255 -13.37 -11.55 2.09
C ALA A 255 -13.52 -11.32 3.61
N ASN A 256 -12.84 -12.10 4.46
CA ASN A 256 -12.95 -12.02 5.93
C ASN A 256 -12.18 -10.85 6.57
N GLN A 257 -11.60 -9.96 5.76
CA GLN A 257 -11.00 -8.71 6.23
C GLN A 257 -12.03 -7.60 6.48
N PHE A 258 -13.28 -7.78 6.03
CA PHE A 258 -14.40 -6.85 6.20
C PHE A 258 -15.41 -7.37 7.22
#